data_AF-A0A4R2LF52-F1
#
_entry.id   AF-A0A4R2LF52-F1
#
_cell.length_a   1.000
_cell.length_b   1.000
_cell.length_c   1.000
_cell.angle_alpha   90.00
_cell.angle_beta   90.00
_cell.angle_gamma   90.00
#
_symmetry.space_group_name_H-M   'P 1'
#
loop_
_entity.id
_entity.type
_entity.pdbx_description
1 polymer ?
#
loop_
_entity_poly.entity_id
_entity_poly.type
_entity_poly.pdbx_seq_one_letter_code
_entity_poly.pdbx_strand_id
1 'polypeptide(L)'
;MDHLFIYIISIGYWFFQVIKIALTAYIILTWLPFFPKLQTVMTDIMNPLLTPVRRLLNRSVFHTRGLDLSPIILYLLVVYGAQLCISLR
;
A
#
# COMPACT_ATOMS: atom_id res chain seq x y z
N MET A 1 -26.64 10.68 -10.63
CA MET A 1 -25.52 10.20 -9.80
C MET A 1 -25.85 10.58 -8.37
N ASP A 2 -26.32 9.62 -7.58
CA ASP A 2 -26.78 9.87 -6.21
C ASP A 2 -25.65 10.48 -5.37
N HIS A 3 -25.90 11.56 -4.64
CA HIS A 3 -24.90 12.22 -3.80
C HIS A 3 -24.18 11.24 -2.86
N LEU A 4 -24.89 10.22 -2.39
CA LEU A 4 -24.36 9.11 -1.59
C LEU A 4 -23.23 8.34 -2.30
N PHE A 5 -23.35 8.10 -3.60
CA PHE A 5 -22.35 7.40 -4.40
C PHE A 5 -21.02 8.17 -4.45
N ILE A 6 -21.09 9.49 -4.63
CA ILE A 6 -19.91 10.37 -4.66
C ILE A 6 -19.21 10.42 -3.29
N TYR A 7 -19.97 10.40 -2.19
CA TYR A 7 -19.41 10.35 -0.84
C TYR A 7 -18.70 9.02 -0.57
N ILE A 8 -19.31 7.89 -0.95
CA ILE A 8 -18.70 6.56 -0.78
C ILE A 8 -17.38 6.47 -1.55
N ILE A 9 -17.35 6.94 -2.80
CA ILE A 9 -16.13 6.97 -3.61
C ILE A 9 -15.08 7.88 -3.00
N SER A 10 -15.47 9.05 -2.48
CA SER A 10 -14.53 9.99 -1.84
C SER A 10 -13.91 9.41 -0.57
N ILE A 11 -14.68 8.70 0.25
CA ILE A 11 -14.17 8.00 1.45
C ILE A 11 -13.16 6.93 1.04
N GLY A 12 -13.49 6.12 0.02
CA GLY A 12 -12.58 5.12 -0.53
C GLY A 12 -11.27 5.72 -1.04
N TYR A 13 -11.36 6.83 -1.79
CA TYR A 13 -10.19 7.57 -2.27
C TYR A 13 -9.27 8.03 -1.11
N TRP A 14 -9.85 8.64 -0.07
CA TRP A 14 -9.08 9.08 1.10
C TRP A 14 -8.43 7.91 1.84
N PHE A 15 -9.12 6.77 1.96
CA PHE A 15 -8.56 5.56 2.54
C PHE A 15 -7.32 5.08 1.78
N PHE A 16 -7.39 4.98 0.44
CA PHE A 16 -6.22 4.62 -0.36
C PHE A 16 -5.10 5.66 -0.24
N GLN A 17 -5.40 6.95 -0.09
CA GLN A 17 -4.35 7.95 0.11
C GLN A 17 -3.62 7.82 1.44
N VAL A 18 -4.33 7.51 2.53
CA VAL A 18 -3.68 7.26 3.82
C VAL A 18 -2.73 6.08 3.72
N ILE A 19 -3.14 4.99 3.07
CA ILE A 19 -2.28 3.82 2.84
C ILE A 19 -1.07 4.19 1.97
N LYS A 20 -1.27 4.98 0.91
CA LYS A 20 -0.18 5.43 0.04
C LYS A 20 0.88 6.20 0.83
N ILE A 21 0.45 7.13 1.67
CA ILE A 21 1.34 7.94 2.51
C ILE A 21 2.06 7.03 3.51
N ALA A 22 1.36 6.12 4.17
CA ALA A 22 1.95 5.16 5.12
C ALA A 22 3.00 4.26 4.45
N LEU A 23 2.74 3.77 3.23
CA LEU A 23 3.71 2.98 2.47
C LEU A 23 4.93 3.80 2.05
N THR A 24 4.71 5.03 1.60
CA THR A 24 5.81 5.93 1.22
C THR A 24 6.69 6.20 2.43
N ALA A 25 6.09 6.46 3.59
CA ALA A 25 6.81 6.60 4.85
C ALA A 25 7.56 5.31 5.22
N TYR A 26 6.96 4.14 5.05
CA TYR A 26 7.63 2.84 5.27
C TYR A 26 8.86 2.65 4.37
N ILE A 27 8.74 2.97 3.08
CA ILE A 27 9.86 2.88 2.14
C ILE A 27 10.97 3.87 2.54
N ILE A 28 10.63 5.12 2.84
CA ILE A 28 11.61 6.13 3.27
C ILE A 28 12.31 5.71 4.57
N LEU A 29 11.56 5.24 5.59
CA LEU A 29 12.15 4.73 6.84
C LEU A 29 12.99 3.47 6.64
N THR A 30 12.67 2.64 5.65
CA THR A 30 13.47 1.46 5.33
C THR A 30 14.83 1.84 4.74
N TRP A 31 14.87 2.92 3.97
CA TRP A 31 16.10 3.46 3.38
C TRP A 31 16.91 4.33 4.34
N LEU A 32 16.28 4.89 5.38
CA LEU A 32 16.92 5.77 6.35
C LEU A 32 17.14 5.04 7.69
N PRO A 33 18.36 4.57 8.01
CA PRO A 33 18.66 3.78 9.21
C PRO A 33 18.74 4.65 10.49
N PHE A 34 17.83 5.61 10.65
CA PHE A 34 17.87 6.59 11.74
C PHE A 34 17.16 6.08 13.01
N PHE A 35 16.14 5.22 12.89
CA PHE A 35 15.34 4.75 14.04
C PHE A 35 14.88 3.29 13.90
N PRO A 36 15.66 2.31 14.38
CA PRO A 36 15.32 0.89 14.26
C PRO A 36 14.01 0.53 14.97
N LYS A 37 13.68 1.17 16.11
CA LYS A 37 12.42 0.92 16.84
C LYS A 37 11.17 1.36 16.06
N LEU A 38 11.21 2.53 15.41
CA LEU A 38 10.11 3.03 14.58
C LEU A 38 9.94 2.16 13.32
N GLN A 39 11.06 1.72 12.74
CA GLN A 39 11.05 0.81 11.61
C GLN A 39 10.36 -0.52 11.97
N THR A 40 10.65 -1.12 13.13
CA THR A 40 9.96 -2.35 13.58
C THR A 40 8.47 -2.15 13.72
N VAL A 41 8.03 -1.07 14.36
CA VAL A 41 6.60 -0.75 14.55
C VAL A 41 5.89 -0.56 13.20
N MET A 42 6.50 0.20 12.27
CA MET A 42 5.95 0.36 10.93
C MET A 42 5.96 -0.95 10.14
N THR A 43 6.94 -1.82 10.35
CA THR A 43 6.97 -3.15 9.73
C THR A 43 5.85 -4.03 10.27
N ASP A 44 5.58 -3.98 11.58
CA ASP A 44 4.47 -4.73 12.20
C ASP A 44 3.10 -4.23 11.73
N ILE A 45 2.93 -2.91 11.60
CA ILE A 45 1.67 -2.33 11.06
C ILE A 45 1.49 -2.69 9.58
N MET A 46 2.59 -2.71 8.81
CA MET A 46 2.52 -2.97 7.38
C MET A 46 2.53 -4.46 7.03
N ASN A 47 3.00 -5.32 7.92
CA ASN A 47 3.01 -6.78 7.76
C ASN A 47 1.65 -7.39 7.42
N PRO A 48 0.53 -7.07 8.10
CA PRO A 48 -0.78 -7.62 7.74
C PRO A 48 -1.24 -7.21 6.33
N LEU A 49 -0.76 -6.07 5.81
CA LEU A 49 -1.03 -5.60 4.44
C LEU A 49 -0.07 -6.23 3.41
N LEU A 50 1.21 -6.40 3.79
CA LEU A 50 2.24 -6.96 2.94
C LEU A 50 2.14 -8.48 2.83
N THR A 51 1.66 -9.18 3.86
CA THR A 51 1.51 -10.65 3.87
C THR A 51 0.60 -11.19 2.77
N PRO A 52 -0.64 -10.68 2.56
CA PRO A 52 -1.48 -11.14 1.48
C PRO A 52 -0.85 -10.81 0.12
N VAL A 53 -0.25 -9.63 -0.04
CA VAL A 53 0.45 -9.26 -1.29
C VAL A 53 1.65 -10.17 -1.55
N ARG A 54 2.46 -10.49 -0.52
CA ARG A 54 3.56 -11.47 -0.58
C ARG A 54 3.06 -12.84 -1.02
N ARG A 55 1.93 -13.30 -0.47
CA ARG A 55 1.31 -14.59 -0.85
C ARG A 55 0.82 -14.60 -2.30
N LEU A 56 0.21 -13.50 -2.76
CA LEU A 56 -0.21 -13.34 -4.16
C LEU A 56 1.01 -13.32 -5.09
N LEU A 57 2.08 -12.63 -4.69
CA LEU A 57 3.31 -12.53 -5.47
C LEU A 57 4.06 -13.84 -5.57
N ASN A 58 4.12 -14.61 -4.48
CA ASN A 58 4.68 -15.96 -4.49
C ASN A 58 3.94 -16.92 -5.41
N ARG A 59 2.68 -16.64 -5.75
CA ARG A 59 1.91 -17.39 -6.76
C ARG A 59 2.00 -16.80 -8.17
N SER A 60 2.68 -15.66 -8.33
CA SER A 60 2.79 -14.93 -9.59
C SER A 60 4.18 -15.09 -10.24
N VAL A 61 4.33 -14.56 -11.45
CA VAL A 61 5.60 -14.50 -12.19
C VAL A 61 6.66 -13.63 -11.50
N PHE A 62 6.26 -12.79 -10.53
CA PHE A 62 7.15 -11.88 -9.79
C PHE A 62 7.83 -12.51 -8.56
N HIS A 63 8.00 -13.83 -8.53
CA HIS A 63 8.73 -14.51 -7.46
C HIS A 63 10.25 -14.29 -7.60
N THR A 64 10.78 -13.23 -6.97
CA THR A 64 12.22 -12.97 -6.89
C THR A 64 12.84 -13.52 -5.61
N ARG A 65 13.84 -14.40 -5.76
CA ARG A 65 14.66 -14.89 -4.64
C ARG A 65 15.63 -13.80 -4.18
N GLY A 66 15.27 -13.05 -3.14
CA GLY A 66 16.15 -12.12 -2.43
C GLY A 66 15.75 -10.64 -2.48
N LEU A 67 14.84 -10.25 -3.38
CA LEU A 67 14.26 -8.90 -3.42
C LEU A 67 12.77 -8.97 -3.12
N ASP A 68 12.38 -8.44 -1.96
CA ASP A 68 10.98 -8.28 -1.56
C ASP A 68 10.36 -7.12 -2.35
N LEU A 69 9.84 -7.41 -3.55
CA LEU A 69 9.08 -6.44 -4.37
C LEU A 69 7.68 -6.14 -3.83
N SER A 70 7.28 -6.80 -2.74
CA SER A 70 5.95 -6.68 -2.13
C SER A 70 5.55 -5.26 -1.74
N PRO A 71 6.43 -4.41 -1.14
CA PRO A 71 6.09 -3.03 -0.83
C PRO A 71 5.84 -2.20 -2.10
N ILE A 72 6.61 -2.41 -3.16
CA ILE A 72 6.46 -1.71 -4.43
C ILE A 72 5.15 -2.11 -5.10
N ILE A 73 4.82 -3.39 -5.08
CA ILE A 73 3.61 -3.89 -5.73
C ILE A 73 2.37 -3.50 -4.94
N LEU A 74 2.43 -3.53 -3.61
CA LEU A 74 1.37 -3.00 -2.76
C LEU A 74 1.18 -1.49 -3.01
N TYR A 75 2.26 -0.73 -3.18
CA TYR A 75 2.18 0.69 -3.55
C TYR A 75 1.46 0.89 -4.89
N LEU A 76 1.83 0.11 -5.90
CA LEU A 76 1.23 0.18 -7.23
C LEU A 76 -0.26 -0.15 -7.20
N LEU A 77 -0.65 -1.18 -6.42
CA LEU A 77 -2.04 -1.59 -6.23
C LEU A 77 -2.86 -0.49 -5.54
N VAL A 78 -2.30 0.16 -4.52
CA VAL A 78 -2.94 1.28 -3.81
C VAL A 78 -3.11 2.51 -4.71
N VAL A 79 -2.09 2.86 -5.50
CA VAL A 79 -2.17 3.96 -6.47
C VAL A 79 -3.22 3.67 -7.53
N TYR A 80 -3.25 2.45 -8.07
CA TYR A 80 -4.24 2.05 -9.05
C TYR A 80 -5.66 2.08 -8.46
N GLY A 81 -5.84 1.59 -7.23
CA GLY A 81 -7.11 1.67 -6.51
C GLY A 81 -7.59 3.12 -6.30
N ALA A 82 -6.70 4.02 -5.88
CA ALA A 82 -7.01 5.44 -5.76
C ALA A 82 -7.41 6.07 -7.11
N GLN A 83 -6.73 5.69 -8.20
CA GLN A 83 -7.00 6.21 -9.54
C GLN A 83 -8.31 5.69 -10.12
N LEU A 84 -8.69 4.44 -9.82
CA LEU A 84 -10.02 3.92 -10.12
C LEU A 84 -11.11 4.72 -9.40
N CYS A 85 -10.92 5.02 -8.11
CA CYS A 85 -11.89 5.86 -7.38
C CYS A 85 -12.05 7.25 -8.01
N ILE A 86 -10.97 7.88 -8.48
CA ILE A 86 -11.06 9.16 -9.20
C ILE A 86 -11.81 8.98 -10.53
N SER A 87 -11.53 7.90 -11.26
CA SER A 87 -12.14 7.67 -12.59
C SER A 87 -13.62 7.31 -12.52
N LEU A 88 -14.08 6.78 -11.38
CA LEU A 88 -15.48 6.43 -11.09
C LEU A 88 -16.30 7.59 -10.51
N ARG A 89 -15.65 8.68 -10.08
CA ARG A 89 -16.27 9.88 -9.52
C ARG A 89 -16.78 10.81 -10.62
#